data_AF-A0A9D7YMQ5-F1
#
_entry.id   AF-A0A9D7YMQ5-F1
#
_cell.length_a   1.000
_cell.length_b   1.000
_cell.length_c   1.000
_cell.angle_alpha   90.00
_cell.angle_beta   90.00
_cell.angle_gamma   90.00
#
_symmetry.space_group_name_H-M   'P 1'
#
loop_
_entity.id
_entity.type
_entity.pdbx_description
1 polymer ?
#
loop_
_entity_poly.entity_id
_entity_poly.type
_entity_poly.pdbx_seq_one_letter_code
_entity_poly.pdbx_strand_id
1 'polypeptide(L)'
;DHKMHSEWGSIDAATADRLNAVKDSGGRLIAVGTTSLRLMESAAGEDGIIRPFEGDTDIFITPGYRFKAVDGLMTNFHLPKSTLFMLVSALMGRETMQAAYAHAIASNYRFYSYGDSSLLLPDFSSSS
;
A
#
# COMPACT_ATOMS: atom_id res chain seq x y z
N ASP A 1 5.19 14.45 -16.25
CA ASP A 1 6.01 13.30 -15.82
C ASP A 1 6.30 13.33 -14.33
N HIS A 2 5.66 12.44 -13.57
CA HIS A 2 6.11 12.07 -12.23
C HIS A 2 6.63 10.64 -12.32
N LYS A 3 7.96 10.49 -12.48
CA LYS A 3 8.62 9.18 -12.43
C LYS A 3 8.82 8.85 -10.95
N MET A 4 8.32 7.70 -10.50
CA MET A 4 8.55 7.30 -9.12
C MET A 4 10.03 6.96 -8.93
N HIS A 5 10.61 7.41 -7.83
CA HIS A 5 11.96 7.01 -7.47
C HIS A 5 11.99 5.49 -7.23
N SER A 6 12.98 4.84 -7.83
CA SER A 6 13.27 3.45 -7.54
C SER A 6 13.68 3.32 -6.08
N GLU A 7 13.11 2.35 -5.39
CA GLU A 7 13.52 1.99 -4.04
C GLU A 7 14.09 0.58 -4.08
N TRP A 8 15.30 0.40 -3.57
CA TRP A 8 15.86 -0.94 -3.38
C TRP A 8 15.25 -1.58 -2.14
N GLY A 9 14.85 -2.85 -2.26
CA GLY A 9 14.35 -3.63 -1.13
C GLY A 9 14.62 -5.12 -1.31
N SER A 10 14.47 -5.87 -0.22
CA SER A 10 14.58 -7.33 -0.24
C SER A 10 13.53 -7.99 0.65
N ILE A 11 13.06 -9.14 0.18
CA ILE A 11 12.24 -10.11 0.91
C ILE A 11 12.96 -11.45 0.75
N ASP A 12 13.50 -11.97 1.84
CA ASP A 12 14.13 -13.30 1.82
C ASP A 12 13.08 -14.43 1.76
N ALA A 13 13.53 -15.65 1.44
CA ALA A 13 12.63 -16.80 1.33
C ALA A 13 11.85 -17.07 2.61
N ALA A 14 12.50 -16.96 3.76
CA ALA A 14 11.84 -17.16 5.04
C ALA A 14 10.73 -16.13 5.32
N THR A 15 10.90 -14.89 4.87
CA THR A 15 9.87 -13.84 4.98
C THR A 15 8.74 -14.08 4.00
N ALA A 16 9.04 -14.42 2.74
CA ALA A 16 8.03 -14.78 1.75
C ALA A 16 7.15 -15.94 2.26
N ASP A 17 7.77 -17.01 2.78
CA ASP A 17 7.06 -18.17 3.35
C ASP A 17 6.14 -17.77 4.51
N ARG A 18 6.62 -16.92 5.43
CA ARG A 18 5.80 -16.40 6.54
C ARG A 18 4.61 -15.59 6.05
N LEU A 19 4.81 -14.71 5.08
CA LEU A 19 3.74 -13.86 4.53
C LEU A 19 2.68 -14.72 3.83
N ASN A 20 3.10 -15.69 3.02
CA ASN A 20 2.18 -16.62 2.35
C ASN A 20 1.41 -17.48 3.37
N ALA A 21 2.09 -18.01 4.40
CA ALA A 21 1.43 -18.79 5.45
C ALA A 21 0.34 -17.99 6.19
N VAL A 22 0.56 -16.69 6.42
CA VAL A 22 -0.48 -15.80 6.98
C VAL A 22 -1.67 -15.73 6.04
N LYS A 23 -1.46 -15.53 4.73
CA LYS A 23 -2.55 -15.49 3.75
C LYS A 23 -3.30 -16.82 3.65
N ASP A 24 -2.58 -17.94 3.60
CA ASP A 24 -3.15 -19.29 3.54
C ASP A 24 -4.00 -19.61 4.78
N SER A 25 -3.65 -19.04 5.93
CA SER A 25 -4.43 -19.15 7.17
C SER A 25 -5.65 -18.22 7.25
N GLY A 26 -5.91 -17.42 6.22
CA GLY A 26 -6.97 -16.41 6.20
C GLY A 26 -6.64 -15.13 6.98
N GLY A 27 -5.37 -14.93 7.31
CA GLY A 27 -4.88 -13.71 7.94
C GLY A 27 -4.76 -12.54 6.96
N ARG A 28 -4.51 -11.34 7.50
CA ARG A 28 -4.34 -10.11 6.71
C ARG A 28 -2.91 -9.61 6.76
N LEU A 29 -2.37 -9.19 5.62
CA LEU A 29 -1.09 -8.50 5.51
C LEU A 29 -1.29 -6.98 5.47
N ILE A 30 -0.93 -6.31 6.57
CA ILE A 30 -1.01 -4.85 6.66
C ILE A 30 0.39 -4.26 6.48
N ALA A 31 0.60 -3.54 5.38
CA ALA A 31 1.86 -2.84 5.14
C ALA A 31 2.01 -1.66 6.11
N VAL A 32 3.22 -1.45 6.64
CA VAL A 32 3.58 -0.23 7.36
C VAL A 32 4.51 0.58 6.47
N GLY A 33 3.99 1.68 5.94
CA GLY A 33 4.65 2.53 4.95
C GLY A 33 4.42 2.09 3.50
N THR A 34 4.41 3.09 2.60
CA THR A 34 4.18 2.88 1.16
C THR A 34 5.33 2.14 0.47
N THR A 35 6.56 2.29 0.96
CA THR A 35 7.73 1.54 0.45
C THR A 35 7.56 0.04 0.68
N SER A 36 7.18 -0.37 1.90
CA SER A 36 6.91 -1.76 2.26
C SER A 36 5.77 -2.34 1.41
N LEU A 37 4.71 -1.55 1.18
CA LEU A 37 3.61 -1.95 0.29
C LEU A 37 4.10 -2.22 -1.13
N ARG A 38 4.83 -1.26 -1.72
CA ARG A 38 5.35 -1.40 -3.09
C ARG A 38 6.26 -2.61 -3.24
N LEU A 39 7.10 -2.88 -2.24
CA LEU A 39 7.98 -4.04 -2.23
C LEU A 39 7.19 -5.35 -2.23
N MET A 40 6.18 -5.49 -1.35
CA MET A 40 5.32 -6.68 -1.31
C MET A 40 4.52 -6.87 -2.61
N GLU A 41 3.99 -5.80 -3.19
CA GLU A 41 3.27 -5.85 -4.47
C GLU A 41 4.17 -6.16 -5.67
N SER A 42 5.45 -5.79 -5.59
CA SER A 42 6.47 -6.15 -6.61
C SER A 42 6.89 -7.60 -6.50
N ALA A 43 6.99 -8.12 -5.27
CA ALA A 43 7.35 -9.50 -4.99
C ALA A 43 6.20 -10.50 -5.23
N ALA A 44 4.96 -10.04 -5.29
CA ALA A 44 3.78 -10.87 -5.55
C ALA A 44 3.54 -11.09 -7.05
N GLY A 45 3.38 -12.36 -7.44
CA GLY A 45 2.90 -12.72 -8.78
C GLY A 45 1.40 -12.50 -8.95
N GLU A 46 0.91 -12.65 -10.18
CA GLU A 46 -0.54 -12.58 -10.50
C GLU A 46 -1.36 -13.67 -9.79
N ASP A 47 -0.70 -14.71 -9.31
CA ASP A 47 -1.25 -15.77 -8.46
C ASP A 47 -1.42 -15.35 -6.98
N GLY A 48 -1.01 -14.14 -6.62
CA GLY A 48 -1.06 -13.64 -5.24
C GLY A 48 0.03 -14.19 -4.33
N ILE A 49 0.93 -15.03 -4.85
CA ILE A 49 2.03 -15.64 -4.09
C ILE A 49 3.20 -14.66 -4.03
N ILE A 50 3.62 -14.34 -2.81
CA ILE A 50 4.80 -13.49 -2.54
C ILE A 50 6.05 -14.36 -2.68
N ARG A 51 6.99 -13.94 -3.51
CA ARG A 51 8.24 -14.66 -3.78
C ARG A 51 9.44 -13.95 -3.15
N PRO A 52 10.57 -14.64 -2.93
CA PRO A 52 11.82 -13.97 -2.61
C PRO A 52 12.10 -12.91 -3.68
N PHE A 53 12.47 -11.72 -3.23
CA PHE A 53 12.72 -10.58 -4.09
C PHE A 53 13.94 -9.84 -3.57
N GLU A 54 14.82 -9.41 -4.46
CA GLU A 54 15.93 -8.52 -4.14
C GLU A 54 16.17 -7.62 -5.34
N GLY A 55 16.05 -6.31 -5.14
CA GLY A 55 16.29 -5.36 -6.21
C GLY A 55 15.48 -4.09 -6.07
N ASP A 56 15.52 -3.34 -7.15
CA ASP A 56 14.80 -2.09 -7.33
C ASP A 56 13.30 -2.34 -7.61
N THR A 57 12.44 -1.62 -6.90
CA THR A 57 11.02 -1.50 -7.27
C THR A 57 10.72 -0.10 -7.80
N ASP A 58 10.18 -0.05 -9.02
CA ASP A 58 9.62 1.13 -9.66
C ASP A 58 8.11 1.02 -9.88
N ILE A 59 7.45 0.02 -9.26
CA ILE A 59 6.03 -0.28 -9.46
C ILE A 59 5.17 0.96 -9.20
N PHE A 60 4.43 1.41 -10.21
CA PHE A 60 3.56 2.58 -10.11
C PHE A 60 2.11 2.16 -9.85
N ILE A 61 1.63 2.43 -8.63
CA ILE A 61 0.29 2.05 -8.17
C ILE A 61 -0.65 3.25 -8.29
N THR A 62 -1.67 3.13 -9.14
CA THR A 62 -2.68 4.15 -9.43
C THR A 62 -4.09 3.56 -9.33
N PRO A 63 -5.15 4.39 -9.22
CA PRO A 63 -6.52 3.89 -9.24
C PRO A 63 -6.78 2.92 -10.40
N GLY A 64 -7.40 1.78 -10.09
CA GLY A 64 -7.58 0.64 -11.03
C GLY A 64 -6.54 -0.47 -10.86
N TYR A 65 -5.50 -0.29 -10.05
CA TYR A 65 -4.54 -1.34 -9.71
C TYR A 65 -5.20 -2.46 -8.90
N ARG A 66 -4.93 -3.72 -9.27
CA ARG A 66 -5.33 -4.89 -8.50
C ARG A 66 -4.23 -5.24 -7.50
N PHE A 67 -4.50 -5.04 -6.22
CA PHE A 67 -3.58 -5.45 -5.15
C PHE A 67 -3.52 -6.97 -5.06
N LYS A 68 -2.30 -7.51 -5.03
CA LYS A 68 -2.01 -8.95 -5.05
C LYS A 68 -1.55 -9.44 -3.68
N ALA A 69 -0.81 -8.61 -2.94
CA ALA A 69 -0.15 -9.00 -1.71
C ALA A 69 -0.88 -8.47 -0.47
N VAL A 70 -1.10 -7.15 -0.40
CA VAL A 70 -1.48 -6.46 0.83
C VAL A 70 -2.99 -6.36 1.00
N ASP A 71 -3.43 -6.46 2.27
CA ASP A 71 -4.83 -6.33 2.68
C ASP A 71 -5.12 -4.97 3.34
N GLY A 72 -4.08 -4.15 3.54
CA GLY A 72 -4.22 -2.81 4.11
C GLY A 72 -2.88 -2.09 4.24
N LEU A 73 -2.96 -0.83 4.66
CA LEU A 73 -1.81 0.07 4.76
C LEU A 73 -1.92 0.97 5.99
N MET A 74 -0.86 1.06 6.77
CA MET A 74 -0.62 2.15 7.70
C MET A 74 0.37 3.14 7.06
N THR A 75 -0.02 4.41 6.90
CA THR A 75 0.81 5.46 6.31
C THR A 75 0.43 6.84 6.81
N ASN A 76 1.30 7.83 6.62
CA ASN A 76 1.03 9.23 6.94
C ASN A 76 0.05 9.86 5.94
N PHE A 77 -0.41 11.09 6.24
CA PHE A 77 -1.12 11.91 5.27
C PHE A 77 -0.15 12.59 4.28
N HIS A 78 -0.44 12.44 2.99
CA HIS A 78 0.37 12.88 1.85
C HIS A 78 -0.24 14.10 1.15
N LEU A 79 0.56 14.91 0.48
CA LEU A 79 0.03 16.07 -0.24
C LEU A 79 -1.01 15.69 -1.32
N PRO A 80 -2.08 16.50 -1.50
CA PRO A 80 -2.96 16.36 -2.64
C PRO A 80 -2.17 16.41 -3.95
N LYS A 81 -2.55 15.57 -4.92
CA LYS A 81 -1.89 15.43 -6.24
C LYS A 81 -0.48 14.81 -6.21
N SER A 82 -0.07 14.17 -5.11
CA SER A 82 1.16 13.35 -5.07
C SER A 82 0.93 11.93 -5.58
N THR A 83 2.00 11.25 -5.99
CA THR A 83 1.97 9.82 -6.35
C THR A 83 1.54 8.94 -5.18
N LEU A 84 1.92 9.29 -3.95
CA LEU A 84 1.48 8.60 -2.75
C LEU A 84 -0.02 8.79 -2.50
N PHE A 85 -0.57 9.97 -2.81
CA PHE A 85 -2.03 10.18 -2.79
C PHE A 85 -2.74 9.29 -3.82
N MET A 86 -2.14 9.06 -5.00
CA MET A 86 -2.68 8.12 -5.99
C MET A 86 -2.66 6.68 -5.47
N LEU A 87 -1.60 6.25 -4.79
CA LEU A 87 -1.49 4.91 -4.20
C LEU A 87 -2.57 4.66 -3.14
N VAL A 88 -2.75 5.57 -2.18
CA VAL A 88 -3.80 5.42 -1.16
C VAL A 88 -5.20 5.50 -1.77
N SER A 89 -5.38 6.28 -2.85
CA SER A 89 -6.63 6.33 -3.61
C SER A 89 -6.90 5.06 -4.40
N ALA A 90 -5.85 4.37 -4.86
CA ALA A 90 -5.98 3.05 -5.49
C ALA A 90 -6.46 2.01 -4.48
N LEU A 91 -5.97 2.09 -3.24
CA LEU A 91 -6.32 1.16 -2.17
C LEU A 91 -7.75 1.37 -1.66
N MET A 92 -8.13 2.61 -1.32
CA MET A 92 -9.39 2.90 -0.61
C MET A 92 -10.49 3.50 -1.48
N GLY A 93 -10.18 3.80 -2.75
CA GLY A 93 -11.03 4.59 -3.63
C GLY A 93 -10.85 6.10 -3.44
N ARG A 94 -11.00 6.84 -4.55
CA ARG A 94 -10.74 8.29 -4.60
C ARG A 94 -11.68 9.08 -3.68
N GLU A 95 -12.96 8.74 -3.65
CA GLU A 95 -13.97 9.47 -2.86
C GLU A 95 -13.73 9.29 -1.35
N THR A 96 -13.49 8.05 -0.91
CA THR A 96 -13.11 7.73 0.47
C THR A 96 -11.90 8.53 0.93
N MET A 97 -10.83 8.55 0.11
CA MET A 97 -9.63 9.30 0.48
C MET A 97 -9.86 10.81 0.45
N GLN A 98 -10.66 11.35 -0.48
CA GLN A 98 -11.00 12.77 -0.47
C GLN A 98 -11.76 13.17 0.81
N ALA A 99 -12.73 12.36 1.24
CA ALA A 99 -13.48 12.57 2.47
C ALA A 99 -12.58 12.49 3.72
N ALA A 100 -11.70 11.47 3.79
CA ALA A 100 -10.76 11.30 4.90
C ALA A 100 -9.79 12.50 5.02
N TYR A 101 -9.29 13.01 3.90
CA TYR A 101 -8.41 14.18 3.89
C TYR A 101 -9.13 15.47 4.27
N ALA A 102 -10.36 15.67 3.79
CA ALA A 102 -11.17 16.81 4.19
C ALA A 102 -11.43 16.82 5.70
N HIS A 103 -11.72 15.65 6.28
CA HIS A 103 -11.86 15.47 7.72
C HIS A 103 -10.54 15.78 8.46
N ALA A 104 -9.42 15.21 8.03
CA ALA A 104 -8.11 15.44 8.64
C ALA A 104 -7.74 16.94 8.68
N ILE A 105 -8.02 17.67 7.59
CA ILE A 105 -7.82 19.13 7.51
C ILE A 105 -8.75 19.85 8.49
N ALA A 106 -10.05 19.55 8.48
CA ALA A 106 -11.03 20.19 9.35
C ALA A 106 -10.75 19.94 10.85
N SER A 107 -10.14 18.80 11.16
CA SER A 107 -9.78 18.38 12.52
C SER A 107 -8.33 18.72 12.91
N ASN A 108 -7.61 19.52 12.10
CA ASN A 108 -6.23 19.95 12.37
C ASN A 108 -5.22 18.81 12.59
N TYR A 109 -5.36 17.71 11.85
CA TYR A 109 -4.34 16.67 11.81
C TYR A 109 -3.03 17.24 11.27
N ARG A 110 -1.91 16.71 11.75
CA ARG A 110 -0.57 17.03 11.26
C ARG A 110 -0.29 16.17 10.03
N PHE A 111 0.20 16.78 8.96
CA PHE A 111 0.51 16.08 7.71
C PHE A 111 2.03 15.82 7.60
N TYR A 112 2.45 15.12 6.53
CA TYR A 112 3.86 14.85 6.19
C TYR A 112 4.57 13.84 7.09
N SER A 113 5.90 13.76 6.98
CA SER A 113 6.76 12.70 7.54
C SER A 113 6.68 12.56 9.07
N TYR A 114 6.40 13.66 9.78
CA TYR A 114 6.28 13.70 11.24
C TYR A 114 4.86 14.02 11.71
N GLY A 115 3.90 13.92 10.79
CA GLY A 115 2.49 14.13 11.07
C GLY A 115 1.82 12.92 11.71
N ASP A 116 0.51 12.94 11.69
CA ASP A 116 -0.33 11.84 12.13
C ASP A 116 -0.41 10.77 11.03
N SER A 117 -0.83 9.56 11.44
CA SER A 117 -0.96 8.41 10.55
C SER A 117 -2.42 8.05 10.29
N SER A 118 -2.63 7.31 9.22
CA SER A 118 -3.88 6.70 8.80
C SER A 118 -3.71 5.18 8.75
N LEU A 119 -4.77 4.45 9.13
CA LEU A 119 -4.89 3.01 8.93
C LEU A 119 -5.98 2.79 7.87
N LEU A 120 -5.58 2.23 6.74
CA LEU A 120 -6.40 2.04 5.55
C LEU A 120 -6.70 0.55 5.39
N LEU A 121 -7.96 0.18 5.62
CA LEU A 121 -8.46 -1.20 5.56
C LEU A 121 -9.55 -1.27 4.50
N PRO A 122 -9.22 -1.55 3.23
CA PRO A 122 -10.21 -1.72 2.18
C PRO A 122 -11.08 -2.96 2.43
N ASP A 123 -12.30 -2.91 1.94
CA ASP A 123 -13.20 -4.05 1.94
C ASP A 123 -13.15 -4.76 0.58
N PHE A 124 -12.37 -5.84 0.51
CA PHE A 124 -12.27 -6.66 -0.69
C PHE A 124 -13.45 -7.63 -0.88
N SER A 125 -14.43 -7.64 0.03
CA SER A 125 -15.55 -8.60 0.01
C SER A 125 -16.57 -8.39 -1.14
N SER A 126 -16.36 -7.40 -2.01
CA SER A 126 -17.31 -7.01 -3.07
C SER A 126 -16.90 -7.36 -4.50
N SER A 127 -15.83 -8.13 -4.72
CA SER A 127 -15.40 -8.55 -6.06
C SER A 127 -15.64 -10.04 -6.28
N SER A 128 -16.90 -10.42 -6.48
CA SER A 128 -17.32 -11.74 -6.99
C SER A 128 -17.89 -11.60 -8.39
#